data_AF-A0A6P3RS54-F1
#
_entry.id   AF-A0A6P3RS54-F1
#
_cell.length_a   1.000
_cell.length_b   1.000
_cell.length_c   1.000
_cell.angle_alpha   90.00
_cell.angle_beta   90.00
_cell.angle_gamma   90.00
#
_symmetry.space_group_name_H-M   'P 1'
#
loop_
_entity.id
_entity.type
_entity.pdbx_description
1 polymer ?
#
loop_
_entity_poly.entity_id
_entity_poly.type
_entity_poly.pdbx_seq_one_letter_code
_entity_poly.pdbx_strand_id
1 'polypeptide(L)'
;MLPLLLVSLGILYVNRSLDFETSPKYFLSIECSRKGSSSLSDMTTIVVNITDINEHRPRFPKDLYSVRVLENAFVGDVVLTVSATDEDGPLNSAITYSLVGGNQLGHFDIHPKKGELQVAKALDWEQVSHVGGAQSELIRAE
;
A
#
# COMPACT_ATOMS: atom_id res chain seq x y z
N MET A 1 -22.48 -2.02 17.17
CA MET A 1 -23.10 -0.68 17.29
C MET A 1 -22.72 0.11 16.04
N LEU A 2 -23.64 0.87 15.44
CA LEU A 2 -23.38 1.66 14.24
C LEU A 2 -22.38 2.80 14.54
N PRO A 3 -21.42 3.09 13.63
CA PRO A 3 -20.42 4.15 13.82
C PRO A 3 -20.99 5.55 13.61
N LEU A 4 -22.21 5.66 13.07
CA LEU A 4 -22.93 6.90 12.82
C LEU A 4 -24.21 6.94 13.66
N LEU A 5 -24.54 8.11 14.21
CA LEU A 5 -25.71 8.34 15.07
C LEU A 5 -26.51 9.54 14.59
N LEU A 6 -27.79 9.32 14.26
CA LEU A 6 -28.75 10.38 13.97
C LEU A 6 -29.51 10.77 15.25
N VAL A 7 -29.59 12.06 15.58
CA VAL A 7 -30.38 12.56 16.71
C VAL A 7 -31.68 13.23 16.26
N SER A 8 -32.60 13.45 17.20
CA SER A 8 -33.96 13.98 16.95
C SER A 8 -34.03 15.35 16.25
N LEU A 9 -32.91 16.08 16.19
CA LEU A 9 -32.77 17.35 15.46
C LEU A 9 -32.33 17.17 13.99
N GLY A 10 -32.20 15.94 13.50
CA GLY A 10 -31.74 15.65 12.14
C GLY A 10 -30.23 15.80 11.94
N ILE A 11 -29.46 15.94 13.02
CA ILE A 11 -27.99 16.04 12.96
C ILE A 11 -27.39 14.64 13.01
N LEU A 12 -26.46 14.36 12.09
CA LEU A 12 -25.67 13.13 12.04
C LEU A 12 -24.32 13.34 12.72
N TYR A 13 -23.99 12.49 13.68
CA TYR A 13 -22.71 12.50 14.39
C TYR A 13 -21.91 11.24 14.12
N VAL A 14 -20.59 11.38 14.20
CA VAL A 14 -19.67 10.26 14.30
C VAL A 14 -19.70 9.75 15.75
N ASN A 15 -20.04 8.48 15.93
CA ASN A 15 -20.19 7.83 17.22
C ASN A 15 -18.95 6.98 17.60
N ARG A 16 -18.17 6.55 16.59
CA ARG A 16 -16.91 5.78 16.73
C ARG A 16 -15.95 6.17 15.61
N SER A 17 -14.68 5.78 15.76
CA SER A 17 -13.69 5.94 14.70
C SER A 17 -14.21 5.36 13.38
N LEU A 18 -13.98 6.12 12.30
CA LEU A 18 -14.24 5.70 10.93
C LEU A 18 -12.92 5.23 10.35
N ASP A 19 -12.98 4.15 9.58
CA ASP A 19 -11.83 3.48 9.01
C ASP A 19 -12.19 3.11 7.57
N PHE A 20 -11.42 3.63 6.61
CA PHE A 20 -11.71 3.45 5.19
C PHE A 20 -11.50 2.00 4.79
N GLU A 21 -10.43 1.38 5.29
CA GLU A 21 -10.01 0.00 5.02
C GLU A 21 -11.06 -0.99 5.52
N THR A 22 -11.71 -0.70 6.64
CA THR A 22 -12.84 -1.51 7.14
C THR A 22 -14.13 -1.24 6.37
N SER A 23 -14.46 0.02 6.09
CA SER A 23 -15.74 0.40 5.49
C SER A 23 -15.66 1.77 4.78
N PRO A 24 -15.47 1.80 3.45
CA PRO A 24 -15.31 3.06 2.72
C PRO A 24 -16.63 3.82 2.56
N LYS A 25 -17.77 3.20 2.90
CA LYS A 25 -19.10 3.74 2.64
C LYS A 25 -20.15 3.21 3.61
N TYR A 26 -21.04 4.10 4.03
CA TYR A 26 -22.22 3.76 4.82
C TYR A 26 -23.51 4.23 4.13
N PHE A 27 -24.54 3.40 4.24
CA PHE A 27 -25.90 3.70 3.78
C PHE A 27 -26.81 3.80 5.00
N LEU A 28 -27.37 4.98 5.23
CA LEU A 28 -28.26 5.24 6.35
C LEU A 28 -29.66 5.51 5.80
N SER A 29 -30.59 4.62 6.08
CA SER A 29 -32.01 4.88 5.84
C SER A 29 -32.56 5.69 7.01
N ILE A 30 -33.08 6.88 6.72
CA ILE A 30 -33.69 7.75 7.71
C ILE A 30 -35.20 7.83 7.43
N GLU A 31 -35.99 7.63 8.47
CA GLU A 31 -37.44 7.79 8.42
C GLU A 31 -37.82 9.03 9.21
N CYS A 32 -38.57 9.94 8.58
CA CYS A 32 -39.18 11.06 9.26
C CYS A 32 -40.68 10.77 9.40
N SER A 33 -41.20 10.77 10.62
CA SER A 33 -42.63 10.54 10.89
C SER A 33 -43.26 11.72 11.64
N ARG A 34 -44.53 12.00 11.34
CA ARG A 34 -45.28 13.03 12.08
C ARG A 34 -45.61 12.51 13.49
N LYS A 35 -45.30 13.30 14.53
CA LYS A 35 -45.65 12.98 15.92
C LYS A 35 -47.15 12.67 16.04
N GLY A 36 -47.47 11.49 16.58
CA GLY A 36 -48.86 11.04 16.77
C GLY A 36 -49.52 10.42 15.53
N SER A 37 -48.79 10.21 14.43
CA SER A 37 -49.32 9.60 13.20
C SER A 37 -48.24 8.79 12.47
N SER A 38 -48.09 7.52 12.81
CA SER A 38 -47.14 6.60 12.13
C SER A 38 -47.48 6.37 10.66
N SER A 39 -48.70 6.66 10.23
CA SER A 39 -49.15 6.58 8.84
C SER A 39 -48.65 7.72 7.95
N LEU A 40 -48.02 8.75 8.53
CA LEU A 40 -47.43 9.86 7.79
C LEU A 40 -45.93 9.85 8.05
N SER A 41 -45.25 8.94 7.38
CA SER A 41 -43.80 8.88 7.33
C SER A 41 -43.28 8.97 5.90
N ASP A 42 -42.06 9.47 5.78
CA ASP A 42 -41.28 9.48 4.55
C ASP A 42 -39.88 8.96 4.87
N MET A 43 -39.25 8.32 3.88
CA MET A 43 -37.95 7.67 4.04
C MET A 43 -36.99 8.15 2.98
N THR A 44 -35.77 8.49 3.39
CA THR A 44 -34.69 8.82 2.46
C THR A 44 -33.40 8.14 2.88
N THR A 45 -32.45 8.01 1.95
CA THR A 45 -31.16 7.38 2.20
C THR A 45 -30.05 8.41 2.17
N ILE A 46 -29.29 8.51 3.25
CA ILE A 46 -28.03 9.25 3.29
C ILE A 46 -26.90 8.30 2.94
N VAL A 47 -26.11 8.70 1.95
CA VAL A 47 -24.88 8.02 1.56
C VAL A 47 -23.70 8.78 2.15
N VAL A 48 -22.95 8.12 3.02
CA VAL A 48 -21.73 8.68 3.63
C VAL A 48 -20.52 7.98 3.02
N ASN A 49 -19.70 8.73 2.29
CA ASN A 49 -18.42 8.22 1.78
C ASN A 49 -17.32 8.59 2.77
N ILE A 50 -16.50 7.62 3.14
CA ILE A 50 -15.32 7.84 3.97
C ILE A 50 -14.16 8.27 3.06
N THR A 51 -13.43 9.29 3.49
CA THR A 51 -12.23 9.74 2.77
C THR A 51 -11.06 8.90 3.25
N ASP A 52 -10.43 8.19 2.31
CA ASP A 52 -9.18 7.46 2.50
C ASP A 52 -8.05 8.42 2.90
N ILE A 53 -7.24 8.02 3.88
CA ILE A 53 -6.04 8.73 4.31
C ILE A 53 -4.86 7.76 4.28
N ASN A 54 -3.67 8.27 3.97
CA ASN A 54 -2.47 7.42 3.99
C ASN A 54 -2.05 7.18 5.46
N GLU A 55 -2.42 6.02 6.00
CA GLU A 55 -2.10 5.61 7.38
C GLU A 55 -1.24 4.35 7.46
N HIS A 56 -1.16 3.59 6.36
CA HIS A 56 -0.26 2.47 6.21
C HIS A 56 1.01 2.88 5.46
N ARG A 57 1.97 1.96 5.43
CA ARG A 57 3.22 2.12 4.66
C ARG A 57 3.45 0.84 3.90
N PRO A 58 4.13 0.88 2.74
CA PRO A 58 4.43 -0.32 1.99
C PRO A 58 5.25 -1.31 2.83
N ARG A 59 4.84 -2.57 2.83
CA ARG A 59 5.52 -3.66 3.55
C ARG A 59 5.91 -4.77 2.59
N PHE A 60 7.17 -5.22 2.70
CA PHE A 60 7.59 -6.44 2.05
C PHE A 60 7.11 -7.66 2.84
N PRO A 61 6.69 -8.76 2.16
CA PRO A 61 6.29 -9.99 2.82
C PRO A 61 7.47 -10.79 3.42
N LYS A 62 8.71 -10.43 3.06
CA LYS A 62 9.95 -11.05 3.55
C LYS A 62 10.95 -9.96 3.91
N ASP A 63 11.67 -10.15 5.01
CA ASP A 63 12.75 -9.26 5.43
C ASP A 63 14.02 -9.45 4.59
N LEU A 64 14.21 -10.65 4.01
CA LEU A 64 15.39 -10.99 3.23
C LEU A 64 15.02 -11.75 1.95
N TYR A 65 15.58 -11.29 0.84
CA TYR A 65 15.56 -11.96 -0.44
C TYR A 65 17.00 -12.40 -0.78
N SER A 66 17.16 -13.66 -1.19
CA SER A 66 18.46 -14.22 -1.54
C SER A 66 18.37 -14.89 -2.90
N VAL A 67 19.25 -14.49 -3.82
CA VAL A 67 19.37 -15.04 -5.17
C VAL A 67 20.84 -15.20 -5.51
N ARG A 68 21.15 -16.21 -6.35
CA ARG A 68 22.48 -16.39 -6.92
C ARG A 68 22.43 -15.94 -8.37
N VAL A 69 23.30 -15.01 -8.74
CA VAL A 69 23.43 -14.48 -10.09
C VAL A 69 24.77 -14.93 -10.65
N LEU A 70 24.77 -15.42 -11.88
CA LEU A 70 26.02 -15.76 -12.57
C LEU A 70 26.70 -14.48 -13.05
N GLU A 71 28.02 -14.42 -12.99
CA GLU A 71 28.79 -13.23 -13.41
C GLU A 71 28.60 -12.89 -14.90
N ASN A 72 28.29 -13.90 -15.72
CA ASN A 72 28.04 -13.74 -17.14
C ASN A 72 26.61 -13.29 -17.49
N ALA A 73 25.80 -12.93 -16.49
CA ALA A 73 24.48 -12.33 -16.71
C ALA A 73 24.61 -11.06 -17.55
N PHE A 74 23.67 -10.87 -18.47
CA PHE A 74 23.69 -9.73 -19.37
C PHE A 74 23.10 -8.50 -18.68
N VAL A 75 23.58 -7.31 -19.07
CA VAL A 75 22.94 -6.05 -18.68
C VAL A 75 21.49 -6.07 -19.17
N GLY A 76 20.55 -5.81 -18.26
CA GLY A 76 19.11 -5.90 -18.48
C GLY A 76 18.47 -7.20 -18.00
N ASP A 77 19.25 -8.22 -17.62
CA ASP A 77 18.69 -9.46 -17.05
C ASP A 77 18.03 -9.16 -15.71
N VAL A 78 16.76 -9.56 -15.57
CA VAL A 78 16.03 -9.47 -14.30
C VAL A 78 16.45 -10.63 -13.41
N VAL A 79 17.01 -10.30 -12.24
CA VAL A 79 17.56 -11.29 -11.29
C VAL A 79 16.63 -11.54 -10.12
N LEU A 80 15.75 -10.59 -9.79
CA LEU A 80 14.78 -10.71 -8.70
C LEU A 80 13.60 -9.79 -8.99
N THR A 81 12.38 -10.24 -8.71
CA THR A 81 11.20 -9.38 -8.63
C THR A 81 10.72 -9.33 -7.19
N VAL A 82 10.72 -8.13 -6.60
CA VAL A 82 10.14 -7.88 -5.28
C VAL A 82 8.76 -7.27 -5.41
N SER A 83 7.94 -7.47 -4.39
CA SER A 83 6.62 -6.85 -4.28
C SER A 83 6.38 -6.49 -2.83
N ALA A 84 6.04 -5.22 -2.59
CA ALA A 84 5.52 -4.72 -1.34
C ALA A 84 4.00 -4.52 -1.46
N THR A 85 3.31 -4.51 -0.34
CA THR A 85 1.87 -4.22 -0.26
C THR A 85 1.64 -3.07 0.71
N ASP A 86 0.75 -2.17 0.32
CA ASP A 86 0.21 -1.13 1.18
C ASP A 86 -1.29 -1.39 1.34
N GLU A 87 -1.79 -1.27 2.57
CA GLU A 87 -3.17 -1.61 2.93
C GLU A 87 -4.14 -0.43 2.71
N ASP A 88 -3.62 0.77 2.45
CA ASP A 88 -4.43 1.95 2.16
C ASP A 88 -5.24 1.80 0.84
N GLY A 89 -6.26 2.64 0.68
CA GLY A 89 -7.04 2.69 -0.55
C GLY A 89 -6.21 3.02 -1.80
N PRO A 90 -6.78 2.82 -3.01
CA PRO A 90 -6.04 2.78 -4.27
C PRO A 90 -5.34 4.09 -4.67
N LEU A 91 -5.73 5.22 -4.08
CA LEU A 91 -5.04 6.49 -4.29
C LEU A 91 -3.79 6.62 -3.40
N ASN A 92 -3.77 5.94 -2.26
CA ASN A 92 -2.74 6.03 -1.22
C ASN A 92 -1.80 4.81 -1.20
N SER A 93 -2.17 3.69 -1.85
CA SER A 93 -1.36 2.47 -1.93
C SER A 93 -0.47 2.34 -3.18
N ALA A 94 -0.17 3.45 -3.86
CA ALA A 94 0.74 3.44 -5.00
C ALA A 94 2.20 3.32 -4.55
N ILE A 95 2.88 2.24 -4.93
CA ILE A 95 4.23 1.91 -4.44
C ILE A 95 5.31 2.29 -5.47
N THR A 96 6.38 2.91 -4.99
CA THR A 96 7.63 3.18 -5.69
C THR A 96 8.81 2.47 -5.04
N TYR A 97 9.55 1.69 -5.82
CA TYR A 97 10.75 0.97 -5.38
C TYR A 97 12.04 1.76 -5.67
N SER A 98 13.01 1.68 -4.76
CA SER A 98 14.35 2.25 -4.95
C SER A 98 15.44 1.44 -4.25
N LEU A 99 16.66 1.50 -4.77
CA LEU A 99 17.87 1.00 -4.10
C LEU A 99 18.44 2.10 -3.21
N VAL A 100 18.59 1.81 -1.92
CA VAL A 100 19.00 2.79 -0.89
C VAL A 100 20.34 2.46 -0.24
N GLY A 101 20.93 1.31 -0.57
CA GLY A 101 22.25 0.91 -0.07
C GLY A 101 22.67 -0.43 -0.67
N GLY A 102 23.94 -0.80 -0.48
CA GLY A 102 24.49 -2.06 -1.03
C GLY A 102 25.03 -1.97 -2.46
N ASN A 103 24.52 -1.04 -3.26
CA ASN A 103 24.81 -0.92 -4.69
C ASN A 103 25.91 0.10 -5.01
N GLN A 104 27.00 0.19 -4.23
CA GLN A 104 27.97 1.30 -4.43
C GLN A 104 28.67 1.26 -5.79
N LEU A 105 28.75 0.08 -6.39
CA LEU A 105 29.36 -0.13 -7.71
C LEU A 105 28.37 0.05 -8.87
N GLY A 106 27.07 0.20 -8.58
CA GLY A 106 26.03 0.38 -9.59
C GLY A 106 25.81 -0.86 -10.48
N HIS A 107 26.00 -2.06 -9.93
CA HIS A 107 25.82 -3.30 -10.67
C HIS A 107 24.35 -3.64 -10.90
N PHE A 108 23.46 -3.12 -10.05
CA PHE A 108 22.03 -3.37 -10.13
C PHE A 108 21.24 -2.08 -10.32
N ASP A 109 20.04 -2.22 -10.84
CA ASP A 109 19.01 -1.17 -10.90
C ASP A 109 17.65 -1.81 -10.59
N ILE A 110 16.68 -1.02 -10.13
CA ILE A 110 15.34 -1.52 -9.81
C ILE A 110 14.26 -0.72 -10.53
N HIS A 111 13.36 -1.43 -11.21
CA HIS A 111 12.25 -0.78 -11.87
C HIS A 111 11.26 -0.20 -10.83
N PRO A 112 11.02 1.12 -10.81
CA PRO A 112 10.34 1.79 -9.69
C PRO A 112 8.88 1.39 -9.50
N LYS A 113 8.20 0.90 -10.55
CA LYS A 113 6.78 0.46 -10.45
C LYS A 113 6.58 -1.05 -10.44
N LYS A 114 7.61 -1.82 -10.78
CA LYS A 114 7.48 -3.27 -10.99
C LYS A 114 8.29 -4.08 -9.98
N GLY A 115 9.22 -3.45 -9.26
CA GLY A 115 10.10 -4.13 -8.34
C GLY A 115 11.06 -5.11 -9.02
N GLU A 116 11.28 -4.97 -10.33
CA GLU A 116 12.23 -5.79 -11.10
C GLU A 116 13.65 -5.29 -10.84
N LEU A 117 14.42 -6.03 -10.05
CA LEU A 117 15.85 -5.84 -9.87
C LEU A 117 16.58 -6.45 -11.06
N GLN A 118 17.36 -5.65 -11.76
CA GLN A 118 18.05 -6.01 -12.99
C GLN A 118 19.54 -5.72 -12.93
N VAL A 119 20.33 -6.42 -13.74
CA VAL A 119 21.74 -6.12 -13.93
C VAL A 119 21.88 -4.81 -14.72
N ALA A 120 22.48 -3.80 -14.10
CA ALA A 120 22.74 -2.49 -14.72
C ALA A 120 24.15 -2.38 -15.32
N LYS A 121 25.09 -3.18 -14.81
CA LYS A 121 26.48 -3.22 -15.26
C LYS A 121 27.01 -4.64 -15.16
N ALA A 122 27.91 -5.02 -16.07
CA ALA A 122 28.56 -6.32 -16.08
C ALA A 122 29.08 -6.71 -14.69
N LEU A 123 28.83 -7.96 -14.32
CA LEU A 123 29.23 -8.53 -13.04
C LEU A 123 30.61 -9.17 -13.19
N ASP A 124 31.39 -9.10 -12.12
CA ASP A 124 32.76 -9.58 -12.08
C ASP A 124 32.99 -10.19 -10.69
N TRP A 125 33.16 -11.51 -10.63
CA TRP A 125 33.30 -12.22 -9.36
C TRP A 125 34.56 -11.79 -8.60
N GLU A 126 35.65 -11.50 -9.30
CA GLU A 126 36.91 -11.06 -8.70
C GLU A 126 36.77 -9.72 -7.97
N GLN A 127 35.93 -8.81 -8.48
CA GLN A 127 35.63 -7.53 -7.80
C GLN A 127 34.90 -7.73 -6.47
N VAL A 128 33.99 -8.70 -6.41
CA VAL A 128 33.18 -8.98 -5.21
C VAL A 128 33.94 -9.84 -4.21
N SER A 129 34.69 -10.83 -4.68
CA SER A 129 35.43 -11.78 -3.83
C SER A 129 36.59 -11.15 -3.08
N HIS A 130 37.22 -10.09 -3.61
CA HIS A 130 38.22 -9.31 -2.86
C HIS A 130 37.62 -8.51 -1.70
N VAL A 131 36.32 -8.20 -1.73
CA VAL A 131 35.62 -7.46 -0.66
C VAL A 131 35.04 -8.41 0.41
N GLY A 132 35.10 -9.73 0.19
CA GLY A 132 34.71 -10.74 1.16
C GLY A 132 33.21 -11.02 1.18
N GLY A 133 32.73 -11.82 0.24
CA GLY A 133 31.42 -12.50 0.33
C GLY A 133 30.24 -11.79 -0.34
N ALA A 134 29.06 -12.38 -0.15
CA ALA A 134 27.81 -12.04 -0.84
C ALA A 134 27.47 -10.55 -0.80
N GLN A 135 27.08 -9.99 -1.95
CA GLN A 135 26.58 -8.62 -2.06
C GLN A 135 25.15 -8.54 -1.51
N SER A 136 24.87 -7.49 -0.75
CA SER A 136 23.54 -7.27 -0.15
C SER A 136 23.03 -5.92 -0.62
N GLU A 137 21.89 -5.93 -1.31
CA GLU A 137 21.21 -4.73 -1.77
C GLU A 137 20.08 -4.35 -0.81
N LEU A 138 20.02 -3.08 -0.41
CA LEU A 138 18.93 -2.54 0.40
C LEU A 138 17.89 -1.92 -0.52
N ILE A 139 16.72 -2.54 -0.57
CA ILE A 139 15.57 -2.06 -1.34
C ILE A 139 14.59 -1.35 -0.39
N ARG A 140 14.10 -0.19 -0.80
CA ARG A 140 13.03 0.56 -0.14
C ARG A 140 11.78 0.58 -1.03
N ALA A 141 10.61 0.54 -0.39
CA ALA A 141 9.32 0.80 -1.00
C ALA A 141 8.67 2.01 -0.30
N GLU A 142 8.11 2.92 -1.07
CA GLU A 142 7.46 4.16 -0.62
C GLU A 142 6.14 4.40 -1.33
#